data_AF-A0A7W7YXZ3-F1
#
_entry.id   AF-A0A7W7YXZ3-F1
#
_cell.length_a   1.000
_cell.length_b   1.000
_cell.length_c   1.000
_cell.angle_alpha   90.00
_cell.angle_beta   90.00
_cell.angle_gamma   90.00
#
_symmetry.space_group_name_H-M   'P 1'
#
loop_
_entity.id
_entity.type
_entity.pdbx_description
1 polymer ?
#
loop_
_entity_poly.entity_id
_entity_poly.type
_entity_poly.pdbx_seq_one_letter_code
_entity_poly.pdbx_strand_id
1 'polypeptide(L)'
;MAAAGEERGPDIAWLFFGWSGRLSRAPFALGWAFWLMLLSAAFTRIMIVPKEDPSFLLWAFVFIGTGLFSTVSCLMLSIKRLHDMNLPTLLVACLFFPVVSILALLALLFWPGTDGPNDHGRLADRAKD
;
A
#
# COMPACT_ATOMS: atom_id res chain seq x y z
N MET A 1 16.66 27.99 -17.30
CA MET A 1 15.79 27.84 -16.10
C MET A 1 14.74 26.81 -16.45
N ALA A 2 14.95 25.54 -16.06
CA ALA A 2 13.98 24.49 -16.26
C ALA A 2 12.81 24.72 -15.29
N ALA A 3 11.58 24.72 -15.82
CA ALA A 3 10.37 24.83 -15.02
C ALA A 3 10.37 23.71 -13.98
N ALA A 4 10.43 24.09 -12.70
CA ALA A 4 10.15 23.17 -11.61
C ALA A 4 8.70 22.72 -11.79
N GLY A 5 8.50 21.48 -12.22
CA GLY A 5 7.20 20.81 -12.16
C GLY A 5 6.65 21.01 -10.76
N GLU A 6 5.44 21.56 -10.71
CA GLU A 6 4.77 21.98 -9.49
C GLU A 6 4.43 20.71 -8.70
N GLU A 7 5.32 20.36 -7.77
CA GLU A 7 5.25 19.16 -6.95
C GLU A 7 3.87 19.06 -6.27
N ARG A 8 2.93 18.30 -6.86
CA ARG A 8 1.55 18.26 -6.38
C ARG A 8 1.51 17.63 -4.99
N GLY A 9 0.84 18.32 -4.05
CA GLY A 9 0.74 17.88 -2.65
C GLY A 9 0.11 16.49 -2.51
N PRO A 10 0.34 15.79 -1.39
CA PRO A 10 -0.15 14.43 -1.18
C PRO A 10 -1.67 14.38 -1.19
N ASP A 11 -2.22 13.62 -2.14
CA ASP A 11 -3.64 13.28 -2.23
C ASP A 11 -3.88 11.85 -1.72
N ILE A 12 -5.04 11.61 -1.10
CA ILE A 12 -5.42 10.29 -0.57
C ILE A 12 -5.62 9.28 -1.69
N ALA A 13 -6.18 9.70 -2.83
CA ALA A 13 -6.31 8.82 -3.99
C ALA A 13 -4.92 8.44 -4.54
N TRP A 14 -3.98 9.39 -4.56
CA TRP A 14 -2.58 9.08 -4.91
C TRP A 14 -1.92 8.14 -3.89
N LEU A 15 -2.13 8.35 -2.58
CA LEU A 15 -1.55 7.51 -1.54
C LEU A 15 -1.96 6.05 -1.72
N PHE A 16 -3.24 5.77 -1.88
CA PHE A 16 -3.73 4.39 -1.96
C PHE A 16 -3.69 3.79 -3.36
N PHE A 17 -3.83 4.59 -4.42
CA PHE A 17 -4.03 4.07 -5.79
C PHE A 17 -3.11 4.69 -6.85
N GLY A 18 -2.26 5.64 -6.48
CA GLY A 18 -1.25 6.20 -7.37
C GLY A 18 -0.08 5.24 -7.62
N TRP A 19 0.39 5.15 -8.86
CA TRP A 19 1.49 4.26 -9.27
C TRP A 19 2.89 4.87 -9.11
N SER A 20 3.00 6.20 -9.22
CA SER A 20 4.30 6.90 -9.33
C SER A 20 4.57 7.82 -8.14
N GLY A 21 5.85 8.09 -7.88
CA GLY A 21 6.31 8.87 -6.72
C GLY A 21 6.94 8.00 -5.65
N ARG A 22 7.32 8.66 -4.56
CA ARG A 22 8.05 8.08 -3.43
C ARG A 22 7.15 8.04 -2.20
N LEU A 23 7.21 6.95 -1.44
CA LEU A 23 6.47 6.79 -0.19
C LEU A 23 7.42 6.40 0.94
N SER A 24 7.47 7.21 1.99
CA SER A 24 8.29 6.96 3.16
C SER A 24 7.70 5.84 4.04
N ARG A 25 8.49 5.35 5.00
CA ARG A 25 8.14 4.22 5.87
C ARG A 25 6.86 4.43 6.68
N ALA A 26 6.61 5.65 7.17
CA ALA A 26 5.49 5.93 8.06
C ALA A 26 4.12 5.84 7.36
N PRO A 27 3.85 6.58 6.27
CA PRO A 27 2.59 6.45 5.54
C PRO A 27 2.44 5.10 4.85
N PHE A 28 3.55 4.44 4.46
CA PHE A 28 3.52 3.04 4.03
C PHE A 28 2.98 2.12 5.13
N ALA A 29 3.55 2.18 6.33
CA ALA A 29 3.12 1.36 7.48
C ALA A 29 1.66 1.66 7.87
N LEU A 30 1.27 2.94 7.92
CA LEU A 30 -0.09 3.36 8.24
C LEU A 30 -1.10 2.92 7.17
N GLY A 31 -0.74 2.96 5.89
CA GLY A 31 -1.60 2.49 4.80
C GLY A 31 -1.84 0.98 4.86
N TRP A 32 -0.80 0.20 5.17
CA TRP A 32 -0.93 -1.24 5.42
C TRP A 32 -1.77 -1.54 6.67
N ALA A 33 -1.53 -0.81 7.77
CA ALA A 33 -2.29 -0.97 9.01
C ALA A 33 -3.78 -0.63 8.81
N PHE A 34 -4.09 0.42 8.06
CA PHE A 34 -5.45 0.81 7.69
C PHE A 34 -6.20 -0.34 6.98
N TRP A 35 -5.59 -0.91 5.93
CA TRP A 35 -6.21 -2.02 5.21
C TRP A 35 -6.34 -3.28 6.05
N LEU A 36 -5.33 -3.58 6.88
CA LEU A 36 -5.39 -4.71 7.81
C LEU A 36 -6.55 -4.54 8.80
N MET A 37 -6.74 -3.35 9.36
CA MET A 37 -7.87 -3.05 10.25
C MET A 37 -9.22 -3.24 9.56
N LEU A 38 -9.40 -2.73 8.33
CA LEU A 38 -10.65 -2.91 7.58
C LEU A 38 -10.93 -4.38 7.26
N LEU A 39 -9.92 -5.13 6.83
CA LEU A 39 -10.03 -6.57 6.56
C LEU A 39 -10.37 -7.34 7.84
N SER A 40 -9.70 -7.05 8.96
CA SER A 40 -9.98 -7.69 10.25
C SER A 40 -11.40 -7.39 10.74
N ALA A 41 -11.89 -6.16 10.54
CA ALA A 41 -13.25 -5.79 10.89
C ALA A 41 -14.27 -6.58 10.07
N ALA A 42 -14.12 -6.63 8.74
CA ALA A 42 -15.00 -7.40 7.86
C ALA A 42 -14.95 -8.91 8.16
N PHE A 43 -13.75 -9.46 8.39
CA PHE A 43 -13.57 -10.86 8.74
C PHE A 43 -14.23 -11.23 10.06
N THR A 44 -14.11 -10.37 11.08
CA THR A 44 -14.75 -10.58 12.39
C THR A 44 -16.27 -10.68 12.27
N ARG A 45 -16.89 -9.89 11.37
CA ARG A 45 -18.33 -10.00 11.10
C ARG A 45 -18.72 -11.35 10.52
N ILE A 46 -17.93 -11.89 9.59
CA ILE A 46 -18.16 -13.24 9.02
C ILE A 46 -18.06 -14.32 10.10
N MET A 47 -17.17 -14.17 11.07
CA MET A 47 -16.97 -15.17 12.13
C MET A 47 -18.10 -15.19 13.18
N ILE A 48 -18.78 -14.06 13.38
CA ILE A 48 -19.81 -13.92 14.43
C ILE A 48 -21.23 -14.09 13.87
N VAL A 49 -21.48 -13.69 12.62
CA VAL A 49 -22.81 -13.77 12.01
C VAL A 49 -23.15 -15.23 11.66
N PRO A 50 -24.31 -15.77 12.12
CA PRO A 50 -24.76 -17.11 11.74
C PRO A 50 -24.91 -17.26 10.22
N LYS A 51 -24.66 -18.45 9.69
CA LYS A 51 -24.67 -18.69 8.23
C LYS A 51 -26.07 -18.63 7.63
N GLU A 52 -27.09 -18.82 8.46
CA GLU A 52 -28.50 -18.79 8.11
C GLU A 52 -29.04 -17.35 8.02
N ASP A 53 -28.32 -16.39 8.59
CA ASP A 53 -28.69 -14.97 8.52
C ASP A 53 -28.38 -14.41 7.12
N PRO A 54 -29.34 -13.76 6.43
CA PRO A 54 -29.11 -13.15 5.12
C PRO A 54 -27.94 -12.15 5.08
N SER A 55 -27.63 -11.50 6.21
CA SER A 55 -26.50 -10.57 6.32
C SER A 55 -25.14 -11.26 6.23
N PHE A 56 -25.04 -12.58 6.42
CA PHE A 56 -23.81 -13.33 6.22
C PHE A 56 -23.24 -13.13 4.81
N LEU A 57 -24.09 -13.26 3.78
CA LEU A 57 -23.69 -13.07 2.38
C LEU A 57 -23.21 -11.64 2.14
N LEU A 58 -23.87 -10.64 2.71
CA LEU A 58 -23.45 -9.25 2.62
C LEU A 58 -22.04 -9.07 3.19
N TRP A 59 -21.77 -9.59 4.40
CA TRP A 59 -20.43 -9.49 5.01
C TRP A 59 -19.37 -10.27 4.24
N ALA A 60 -19.71 -11.41 3.64
CA ALA A 60 -18.83 -12.13 2.73
C ALA A 60 -18.46 -11.28 1.51
N PHE A 61 -19.42 -10.61 0.87
CA PHE A 61 -19.16 -9.69 -0.23
C PHE A 61 -18.31 -8.49 0.19
N VAL A 62 -18.61 -7.89 1.36
CA VAL A 62 -17.81 -6.79 1.91
C VAL A 62 -16.36 -7.24 2.12
N PHE A 63 -16.14 -8.40 2.75
CA PHE A 63 -14.79 -8.91 3.00
C PHE A 63 -14.02 -9.18 1.70
N ILE A 64 -14.63 -9.86 0.73
CA ILE A 64 -14.01 -10.12 -0.58
C ILE A 64 -13.72 -8.80 -1.30
N GLY A 65 -14.68 -7.88 -1.34
CA GLY A 65 -14.51 -6.56 -1.94
C GLY A 65 -13.36 -5.79 -1.31
N THR A 66 -13.37 -5.65 0.02
CA THR A 66 -12.27 -5.01 0.77
C THR A 66 -10.94 -5.68 0.49
N GLY A 67 -10.88 -7.01 0.44
CA GLY A 67 -9.66 -7.76 0.11
C GLY A 67 -9.11 -7.47 -1.28
N LEU A 68 -9.97 -7.31 -2.28
CA LEU A 68 -9.56 -6.94 -3.63
C LEU A 68 -9.01 -5.51 -3.68
N PHE A 69 -9.73 -4.55 -3.10
CA PHE A 69 -9.28 -3.15 -3.05
C PHE A 69 -7.99 -2.99 -2.24
N SER A 70 -7.89 -3.66 -1.09
CA SER A 70 -6.68 -3.64 -0.27
C SER A 70 -5.51 -4.26 -1.00
N THR A 71 -5.70 -5.34 -1.76
CA THR A 71 -4.62 -5.98 -2.51
C THR A 71 -4.03 -5.02 -3.53
N VAL A 72 -4.88 -4.39 -4.36
CA VAL A 72 -4.43 -3.39 -5.34
C VAL A 72 -3.72 -2.25 -4.63
N SER A 73 -4.29 -1.74 -3.54
CA SER A 73 -3.72 -0.61 -2.82
C SER A 73 -2.38 -0.93 -2.14
N CYS A 74 -2.26 -2.07 -1.46
CA CYS A 74 -1.02 -2.52 -0.84
C CYS A 74 0.09 -2.75 -1.88
N LEU A 75 -0.25 -3.21 -3.09
CA LEU A 75 0.71 -3.28 -4.20
C LEU A 75 1.20 -1.89 -4.60
N MET A 76 0.30 -0.91 -4.78
CA MET A 76 0.69 0.47 -5.11
C MET A 76 1.55 1.11 -4.02
N LEU A 77 1.20 0.91 -2.74
CA LEU A 77 1.99 1.38 -1.59
C LEU A 77 3.40 0.76 -1.62
N SER A 78 3.51 -0.54 -1.89
CA SER A 78 4.78 -1.27 -1.93
C SER A 78 5.66 -0.87 -3.12
N ILE A 79 5.06 -0.64 -4.29
CA ILE A 79 5.74 -0.09 -5.46
C ILE A 79 6.36 1.28 -5.13
N LYS A 80 5.58 2.20 -4.55
CA LYS A 80 6.10 3.53 -4.16
C LYS A 80 7.13 3.46 -3.03
N ARG A 81 7.06 2.46 -2.16
CA ARG A 81 8.09 2.20 -1.14
C ARG A 81 9.39 1.70 -1.80
N LEU A 82 9.31 0.82 -2.79
CA LEU A 82 10.48 0.39 -3.58
C LEU A 82 11.10 1.56 -4.35
N HIS A 83 10.27 2.44 -4.92
CA HIS A 83 10.73 3.69 -5.54
C HIS A 83 11.47 4.59 -4.54
N ASP A 84 10.99 4.70 -3.30
CA ASP A 84 11.67 5.50 -2.29
C ASP A 84 13.04 4.94 -1.90
N MET A 85 13.24 3.63 -2.01
CA MET A 85 14.54 2.97 -1.79
C MET A 85 15.41 2.92 -3.06
N ASN A 86 14.93 3.45 -4.18
CA ASN A 86 15.55 3.34 -5.50
C ASN A 86 15.84 1.88 -5.93
N LEU A 87 14.93 0.96 -5.58
CA LEU A 87 15.01 -0.46 -5.89
C LEU A 87 14.10 -0.85 -7.06
N PRO A 88 14.42 -1.92 -7.81
CA PRO A 88 13.56 -2.41 -8.89
C PRO A 88 12.15 -2.75 -8.41
N THR A 89 11.13 -2.25 -9.11
CA THR A 89 9.72 -2.52 -8.82
C THR A 89 9.33 -3.99 -8.93
N LEU A 90 10.07 -4.77 -9.72
CA LEU A 90 9.86 -6.23 -9.83
C LEU A 90 9.96 -6.94 -8.48
N LEU A 91 10.71 -6.37 -7.51
CA LEU A 91 10.79 -6.92 -6.15
C LEU A 91 9.45 -6.93 -5.41
N VAL A 92 8.43 -6.19 -5.87
CA VAL A 92 7.07 -6.30 -5.30
C VAL A 92 6.50 -7.71 -5.45
N ALA A 93 6.95 -8.48 -6.46
CA ALA A 93 6.55 -9.86 -6.67
C ALA A 93 6.90 -10.76 -5.47
N CYS A 94 7.92 -10.41 -4.68
CA CYS A 94 8.29 -11.13 -3.46
C CYS A 94 7.15 -11.18 -2.42
N LEU A 95 6.21 -10.22 -2.45
CA LEU A 95 5.05 -10.18 -1.56
C LEU A 95 4.02 -11.29 -1.81
N PHE A 96 4.10 -12.00 -2.94
CA PHE A 96 3.16 -13.07 -3.28
C PHE A 96 3.63 -14.47 -2.81
N PHE A 97 4.85 -14.60 -2.30
CA PHE A 97 5.40 -15.87 -1.81
C PHE A 97 5.35 -15.90 -0.27
N PRO A 98 4.58 -16.78 0.39
CA PRO A 98 4.22 -16.64 1.81
C PRO A 98 5.38 -16.43 2.80
N VAL A 99 6.50 -17.14 2.63
CA VAL A 99 7.66 -16.99 3.54
C VAL A 99 8.48 -15.75 3.18
N VAL A 100 8.67 -15.48 1.87
CA VAL A 100 9.45 -14.36 1.37
C VAL A 100 8.70 -13.03 1.61
N SER A 101 7.38 -13.05 1.56
CA SER A 101 6.53 -11.86 1.70
C SER A 101 6.64 -11.25 3.08
N ILE A 102 6.79 -12.06 4.13
CA ILE A 102 7.01 -11.58 5.50
C ILE A 102 8.35 -10.86 5.57
N LEU A 103 9.43 -11.46 5.06
CA LEU A 103 10.76 -10.84 5.04
C LEU A 103 10.77 -9.55 4.19
N ALA A 104 10.12 -9.57 3.03
CA ALA A 104 9.99 -8.42 2.16
C ALA A 104 9.21 -7.30 2.84
N LEU A 105 8.07 -7.59 3.48
CA LEU A 105 7.29 -6.59 4.20
C LEU A 105 8.08 -5.97 5.35
N LEU A 106 8.82 -6.78 6.13
CA LEU A 106 9.70 -6.27 7.18
C LEU A 106 10.77 -5.34 6.61
N ALA A 107 11.41 -5.71 5.50
CA ALA A 107 12.36 -4.85 4.82
C ALA A 107 11.70 -3.53 4.38
N LEU A 108 10.51 -3.58 3.77
CA LEU A 108 9.77 -2.38 3.35
C LEU A 108 9.39 -1.46 4.52
N LEU A 109 9.07 -2.03 5.69
CA LEU A 109 8.69 -1.28 6.90
C LEU A 109 9.89 -0.62 7.59
N PHE A 110 11.03 -1.30 7.68
CA PHE A 110 12.14 -0.86 8.53
C PHE A 110 13.33 -0.27 7.76
N TRP A 111 13.59 -0.71 6.53
CA TRP A 111 14.75 -0.25 5.77
C TRP A 111 14.57 1.23 5.38
N PRO A 112 15.60 2.08 5.53
CA PRO A 112 15.51 3.50 5.16
C PRO A 112 15.34 3.69 3.65
N GLY A 113 14.71 4.81 3.26
CA GLY A 113 14.68 5.25 1.86
C GLY A 113 16.01 5.86 1.40
N THR A 114 16.05 6.31 0.15
CA THR A 114 17.19 7.05 -0.41
C THR A 114 17.26 8.47 0.17
N ASP A 115 18.44 8.86 0.62
CA ASP A 115 18.72 10.24 1.03
C ASP A 115 18.79 11.16 -0.19
N GLY A 116 18.03 12.25 -0.16
CA GLY A 116 17.98 13.21 -1.26
C GLY A 116 17.20 12.73 -2.49
N PRO A 117 17.38 13.37 -3.66
CA PRO A 117 16.64 13.06 -4.88
C PRO A 117 17.01 11.70 -5.48
N ASN A 118 16.03 10.99 -6.06
CA ASN A 118 16.26 9.76 -6.82
C ASN A 118 15.44 9.76 -8.13
N ASP A 119 15.52 8.66 -8.90
CA ASP A 119 14.87 8.52 -10.20
C ASP A 119 13.34 8.65 -10.15
N HIS A 120 12.75 8.53 -8.96
CA HIS A 120 11.31 8.55 -8.72
C HIS A 120 10.81 9.84 -8.07
N GLY A 121 11.68 10.80 -7.78
CA GLY A 121 11.29 12.11 -7.27
C GLY A 121 12.29 12.73 -6.29
N ARG A 122 12.12 14.03 -6.06
CA ARG A 122 13.03 14.82 -5.22
C ARG A 122 12.80 14.59 -3.72
N LEU A 123 11.56 14.42 -3.30
CA LEU A 123 11.16 14.21 -1.91
C LEU A 123 10.24 12.99 -1.79
N ALA A 124 10.20 12.40 -0.59
CA ALA A 124 9.24 11.37 -0.25
C ALA A 124 7.83 11.95 0.00
N ASP A 125 6.82 11.08 -0.04
CA ASP A 125 5.42 11.34 0.31
C ASP A 125 4.68 12.26 -0.66
N ARG A 126 5.00 12.13 -1.94
CA ARG A 126 4.35 12.89 -3.03
C ARG A 126 4.48 12.22 -4.39
N ALA A 127 3.57 12.58 -5.28
CA ALA A 127 3.56 12.11 -6.65
C ALA A 127 4.77 12.62 -7.43
N LYS A 128 5.19 11.81 -8.41
CA LYS A 128 6.14 12.22 -9.45
C LYS A 128 5.31 12.76 -10.62
N ASP A 129 5.62 13.98 -11.05
CA ASP A 129 5.02 14.62 -12.23
C ASP A 129 5.43 13.89 -13.52
#